data_AF-A0A7H9AVE9-F1
#
_entry.id   AF-A0A7H9AVE9-F1
#
_cell.length_a   1.000
_cell.length_b   1.000
_cell.length_c   1.000
_cell.angle_alpha   90.00
_cell.angle_beta   90.00
_cell.angle_gamma   90.00
#
_symmetry.space_group_name_H-M   'P 1'
#
loop_
_entity.id
_entity.type
_entity.pdbx_description
1 polymer ?
#
loop_
_entity_poly.entity_id
_entity_poly.type
_entity_poly.pdbx_seq_one_letter_code
_entity_poly.pdbx_strand_id
1 'polypeptide(L)'
;MLLQRNVPFIYRYRRACTAQLKTRSTLSFSKNVLIKLNFRFFAIPANYAESHNEGGNVHHDTRWPNHENPTPYEVFGITQQECSSSRNINKSILKKRFHEYAKLYHPDISQNVRIIRSPIKQKQLGGSLLSFDEKVLRFKIMTQAYEILSDTGRRNLYDLTKSNWAYGPQSSSTYASSHAYPSSHGYQTNSTYEYWNAGTWEEMNDLNKGTQEREKLDPWTVFLWLCGLVVCLEATALLTRIENSLTSQQYTHEETEFDLAQSYSNYGLDSDKFSRLRRFLWFRTYGLYRAKDDLDREAEKNEGLVQDLIKATAEKDNGACKFSASKK
;
A
#
# COMPACT_ATOMS: atom_id res chain seq x y z
N MET A 1 54.87 9.87 22.33
CA MET A 1 55.11 9.23 23.63
C MET A 1 53.81 9.27 24.43
N LEU A 2 52.99 8.22 24.33
CA LEU A 2 51.80 8.05 25.15
C LEU A 2 51.88 6.69 25.84
N LEU A 3 51.80 6.75 27.17
CA LEU A 3 51.82 5.65 28.12
C LEU A 3 50.75 4.59 27.78
N GLN A 4 51.17 3.47 27.20
CA GLN A 4 50.36 2.25 27.21
C GLN A 4 50.42 1.67 28.62
N ARG A 5 49.34 1.93 29.36
CA ARG A 5 49.03 1.33 30.65
C ARG A 5 49.14 -0.19 30.56
N ASN A 6 49.99 -0.74 31.41
CA ASN A 6 50.16 -2.15 31.67
C ASN A 6 48.89 -2.66 32.38
N VAL A 7 47.92 -3.15 31.62
CA VAL A 7 46.67 -3.71 32.16
C VAL A 7 46.97 -5.15 32.60
N PRO A 8 46.66 -5.55 33.85
CA PRO A 8 47.03 -6.87 34.34
C PRO A 8 46.39 -7.99 33.51
N PHE A 9 47.25 -8.93 33.10
CA PHE A 9 47.01 -10.15 32.30
C PHE A 9 45.79 -10.99 32.76
N ILE A 10 45.36 -10.78 34.00
CA ILE A 10 44.26 -11.44 34.72
C ILE A 10 42.89 -11.28 34.01
N TYR A 11 42.65 -10.18 33.29
CA TYR A 11 41.31 -9.91 32.73
C TYR A 11 41.01 -10.60 31.38
N ARG A 12 42.01 -11.11 30.64
CA ARG A 12 41.77 -11.71 29.31
C ARG A 12 41.26 -13.16 29.35
N TYR A 13 41.50 -13.90 30.42
CA TYR A 13 41.22 -15.35 30.45
C TYR A 13 39.80 -15.74 30.88
N ARG A 14 39.09 -14.86 31.59
CA ARG A 14 37.78 -15.20 32.21
C ARG A 14 36.66 -15.41 31.20
N ARG A 15 36.79 -14.94 29.95
CA ARG A 15 35.74 -15.01 28.92
C ARG A 15 35.71 -16.30 28.10
N ALA A 16 36.79 -17.09 28.05
CA ALA A 16 36.90 -18.18 27.06
C ALA A 16 36.33 -19.55 27.52
N CYS A 17 36.00 -19.72 28.81
CA CYS A 17 35.74 -21.06 29.37
C CYS A 17 34.25 -21.42 29.52
N THR A 18 33.33 -20.47 29.33
CA THR A 18 31.88 -20.69 29.56
C THR A 18 31.08 -21.20 28.36
N ALA A 19 31.69 -21.37 27.17
CA ALA A 19 30.97 -21.66 25.91
C ALA A 19 30.75 -23.17 25.59
N GLN A 20 31.31 -24.11 26.37
CA GLN A 20 31.50 -25.50 25.92
C GLN A 20 30.33 -26.49 26.15
N LEU A 21 29.17 -26.11 26.69
CA LEU A 21 28.27 -27.11 27.32
C LEU A 21 26.85 -27.31 26.76
N LYS A 22 26.47 -26.82 25.56
CA LYS A 22 25.07 -27.06 25.12
C LYS A 22 24.83 -27.14 23.61
N THR A 23 24.99 -28.32 23.03
CA THR A 23 24.43 -28.63 21.69
C THR A 23 23.99 -30.09 21.55
N ARG A 24 22.77 -30.31 21.04
CA ARG A 24 22.41 -31.31 20.01
C ARG A 24 20.90 -31.37 19.76
N SER A 25 20.47 -31.00 18.55
CA SER A 25 19.60 -31.81 17.69
C SER A 25 19.24 -31.03 16.42
N THR A 26 19.44 -31.69 15.28
CA THR A 26 19.27 -31.18 13.90
C THR A 26 17.89 -31.46 13.35
N LEU A 27 17.37 -30.61 12.44
CA LEU A 27 16.70 -31.00 11.18
C LEU A 27 16.37 -29.76 10.32
N SER A 28 16.42 -29.94 9.00
CA SER A 28 16.45 -28.92 7.94
C SER A 28 15.23 -29.06 7.02
N PHE A 29 14.65 -27.96 6.53
CA PHE A 29 13.98 -27.94 5.21
C PHE A 29 13.77 -26.51 4.63
N SER A 30 13.60 -26.45 3.30
CA SER A 30 13.87 -25.36 2.35
C SER A 30 12.71 -24.38 2.04
N LYS A 31 13.03 -23.26 1.36
CA LYS A 31 12.25 -22.01 1.17
C LYS A 31 11.67 -21.79 -0.25
N ASN A 32 10.72 -20.85 -0.29
CA ASN A 32 9.76 -20.46 -1.34
C ASN A 32 10.24 -19.50 -2.47
N VAL A 33 9.36 -19.40 -3.48
CA VAL A 33 9.30 -18.55 -4.69
C VAL A 33 8.78 -17.12 -4.41
N LEU A 34 9.12 -16.13 -5.28
CA LEU A 34 8.74 -14.71 -5.17
C LEU A 34 8.24 -14.12 -6.52
N ILE A 35 7.21 -13.26 -6.50
CA ILE A 35 6.62 -12.56 -7.67
C ILE A 35 6.60 -11.04 -7.42
N LYS A 36 6.82 -10.23 -8.49
CA LYS A 36 6.79 -8.75 -8.52
C LYS A 36 5.78 -8.24 -9.55
N LEU A 37 5.14 -7.09 -9.28
CA LEU A 37 4.28 -6.34 -10.23
C LEU A 37 4.67 -4.85 -10.28
N ASN A 38 4.42 -4.21 -11.43
CA ASN A 38 4.75 -2.82 -11.79
C ASN A 38 3.51 -2.06 -12.27
N PHE A 39 3.47 -0.74 -12.06
CA PHE A 39 2.47 0.20 -12.61
C PHE A 39 3.14 1.47 -13.18
N ARG A 40 2.57 2.05 -14.24
CA ARG A 40 2.98 3.35 -14.83
C ARG A 40 1.75 4.24 -15.09
N PHE A 41 1.92 5.55 -14.89
CA PHE A 41 0.96 6.64 -15.14
C PHE A 41 1.39 7.49 -16.34
N PHE A 42 0.43 8.11 -17.05
CA PHE A 42 0.67 9.16 -18.05
C PHE A 42 -0.38 10.27 -17.91
N ALA A 43 0.03 11.53 -18.12
CA ALA A 43 -0.81 12.74 -18.09
C ALA A 43 -0.55 13.61 -19.33
N ILE A 44 -1.54 14.40 -19.78
CA ILE A 44 -1.47 15.33 -20.93
C ILE A 44 -2.24 16.64 -20.59
N PRO A 45 -1.74 17.85 -20.95
CA PRO A 45 -2.42 19.14 -20.70
C PRO A 45 -3.22 19.69 -21.90
N ALA A 46 -4.07 20.70 -21.66
CA ALA A 46 -4.97 21.35 -22.62
C ALA A 46 -4.71 22.87 -22.76
N ASN A 47 -4.94 23.43 -23.95
CA ASN A 47 -4.88 24.87 -24.27
C ASN A 47 -6.24 25.36 -24.81
N TYR A 48 -6.61 26.61 -24.50
CA TYR A 48 -7.82 27.30 -24.99
C TYR A 48 -7.46 28.52 -25.86
N ALA A 49 -8.31 28.83 -26.84
CA ALA A 49 -8.31 30.10 -27.57
C ALA A 49 -9.75 30.54 -27.90
N GLU A 50 -10.00 31.84 -27.74
CA GLU A 50 -11.26 32.56 -27.91
C GLU A 50 -11.21 33.40 -29.20
N SER A 51 -12.32 33.51 -29.94
CA SER A 51 -12.48 34.53 -30.98
C SER A 51 -13.91 35.05 -31.09
N HIS A 52 -14.02 36.38 -31.00
CA HIS A 52 -15.15 37.20 -31.42
C HIS A 52 -15.32 37.09 -32.95
N ASN A 53 -16.57 37.00 -33.43
CA ASN A 53 -16.88 37.38 -34.81
C ASN A 53 -18.32 37.89 -34.93
N GLU A 54 -18.43 39.18 -35.20
CA GLU A 54 -19.66 39.87 -35.60
C GLU A 54 -19.91 39.63 -37.08
N GLY A 55 -20.70 38.61 -37.36
CA GLY A 55 -21.18 38.28 -38.70
C GLY A 55 -22.27 37.25 -38.52
N GLY A 56 -23.53 37.67 -38.72
CA GLY A 56 -24.72 36.84 -38.47
C GLY A 56 -24.75 35.62 -39.37
N ASN A 57 -24.00 34.58 -39.01
CA ASN A 57 -24.06 33.27 -39.63
C ASN A 57 -25.45 32.70 -39.39
N VAL A 58 -26.26 32.72 -40.44
CA VAL A 58 -27.54 32.03 -40.47
C VAL A 58 -27.23 30.53 -40.42
N HIS A 59 -27.46 29.92 -39.26
CA HIS A 59 -27.22 28.50 -39.07
C HIS A 59 -28.50 27.72 -39.32
N HIS A 60 -28.43 26.74 -40.22
CA HIS A 60 -29.53 25.80 -40.47
C HIS A 60 -29.43 24.62 -39.51
N ASP A 61 -30.48 24.41 -38.73
CA ASP A 61 -30.56 23.30 -37.80
C ASP A 61 -31.11 22.05 -38.50
N THR A 62 -30.22 21.32 -39.17
CA THR A 62 -30.57 20.11 -39.95
C THR A 62 -30.57 18.83 -39.14
N ARG A 63 -29.94 18.84 -37.95
CA ARG A 63 -29.68 17.63 -37.16
C ARG A 63 -30.65 17.43 -36.00
N TRP A 64 -31.40 18.46 -35.61
CA TRP A 64 -32.32 18.35 -34.48
C TRP A 64 -33.51 17.43 -34.82
N PRO A 65 -33.95 16.56 -33.89
CA PRO A 65 -35.07 15.67 -34.11
C PRO A 65 -36.38 16.45 -34.33
N ASN A 66 -37.16 16.03 -35.33
CA ASN A 66 -38.39 16.70 -35.73
C ASN A 66 -39.65 16.25 -34.96
N HIS A 67 -39.54 15.24 -34.10
CA HIS A 67 -40.66 14.68 -33.34
C HIS A 67 -40.75 15.29 -31.93
N GLU A 68 -41.94 15.28 -31.34
CA GLU A 68 -42.24 15.98 -30.07
C GLU A 68 -41.53 15.37 -28.86
N ASN A 69 -41.24 14.06 -28.91
CA ASN A 69 -40.63 13.31 -27.81
C ASN A 69 -39.30 12.67 -28.22
N PRO A 70 -38.22 13.47 -28.37
CA PRO A 70 -36.93 12.96 -28.83
C PRO A 70 -36.27 12.04 -27.82
N THR A 71 -35.69 10.91 -28.26
CA THR A 71 -34.85 10.11 -27.35
C THR A 71 -33.48 10.78 -27.16
N PRO A 72 -32.78 10.54 -26.03
CA PRO A 72 -31.44 11.08 -25.80
C PRO A 72 -30.45 10.76 -26.94
N TYR A 73 -30.59 9.59 -27.56
CA TYR A 73 -29.78 9.16 -28.71
C TYR A 73 -30.06 9.98 -29.97
N GLU A 74 -31.34 10.24 -30.26
CA GLU A 74 -31.77 11.02 -31.41
C GLU A 74 -31.41 12.51 -31.29
N VAL A 75 -31.38 13.06 -30.07
CA VAL A 75 -30.95 14.45 -29.83
C VAL A 75 -29.52 14.68 -30.32
N PHE A 76 -28.62 13.70 -30.16
CA PHE A 76 -27.24 13.80 -30.64
C PHE A 76 -27.01 13.18 -32.02
N GLY A 77 -28.05 12.58 -32.63
CA GLY A 77 -27.95 11.88 -33.91
C GLY A 77 -27.00 10.68 -33.88
N ILE A 78 -26.81 10.06 -32.72
CA ILE A 78 -25.89 8.91 -32.57
C ILE A 78 -26.61 7.68 -33.09
N THR A 79 -26.15 7.15 -34.22
CA THR A 79 -26.68 5.90 -34.78
C THR A 79 -26.04 4.70 -34.10
N GLN A 80 -26.75 3.57 -34.09
CA GLN A 80 -26.26 2.29 -33.52
C GLN A 80 -24.90 1.86 -34.10
N GLN A 81 -24.55 2.32 -35.30
CA GLN A 81 -23.28 2.03 -35.99
C GLN A 81 -22.08 2.80 -35.42
N GLU A 82 -22.30 3.96 -34.77
CA GLU A 82 -21.23 4.76 -34.15
C GLU A 82 -20.87 4.28 -32.73
N CYS A 83 -21.58 3.26 -32.22
CA CYS A 83 -21.25 2.55 -30.99
C CYS A 83 -20.09 1.58 -31.26
N SER A 84 -18.91 1.84 -30.68
CA SER A 84 -17.64 1.12 -30.93
C SER A 84 -17.65 -0.37 -30.54
N SER A 85 -18.71 -0.80 -29.88
CA SER A 85 -19.09 -2.18 -29.58
C SER A 85 -20.57 -2.08 -29.19
N SER A 86 -21.37 -3.13 -29.39
CA SER A 86 -22.86 -3.15 -29.36
C SER A 86 -23.58 -2.43 -28.18
N ARG A 87 -22.86 -1.93 -27.17
CA ARG A 87 -23.38 -1.18 -26.02
C ARG A 87 -22.55 0.04 -25.56
N ASN A 88 -21.45 0.41 -26.24
CA ASN A 88 -20.57 1.49 -25.78
C ASN A 88 -20.47 2.65 -26.78
N ILE A 89 -21.04 3.80 -26.39
CA ILE A 89 -20.92 5.07 -27.11
C ILE A 89 -19.48 5.60 -27.00
N ASN A 90 -18.92 6.04 -28.12
CA ASN A 90 -17.68 6.80 -28.14
C ASN A 90 -17.84 8.14 -27.41
N LYS A 91 -17.41 8.23 -26.15
CA LYS A 91 -17.52 9.44 -25.31
C LYS A 91 -16.91 10.70 -25.96
N SER A 92 -15.87 10.53 -26.78
CA SER A 92 -15.24 11.62 -27.54
C SER A 92 -16.20 12.24 -28.57
N ILE A 93 -16.98 11.42 -29.28
CA ILE A 93 -17.96 11.89 -30.27
C ILE A 93 -19.12 12.59 -29.57
N LEU A 94 -19.66 11.98 -28.50
CA LEU A 94 -20.72 12.58 -27.69
C LEU A 94 -20.32 13.96 -27.15
N LYS A 95 -19.10 14.09 -26.60
CA LYS A 95 -18.58 15.37 -26.10
C LYS A 95 -18.45 16.40 -27.22
N LYS A 96 -17.93 16.01 -28.40
CA LYS A 96 -17.84 16.91 -29.56
C LYS A 96 -19.22 17.43 -29.98
N ARG A 97 -20.22 16.55 -30.11
CA ARG A 97 -21.60 16.92 -30.46
C ARG A 97 -22.24 17.84 -29.42
N PHE A 98 -22.04 17.55 -28.14
CA PHE A 98 -22.50 18.42 -27.06
C PHE A 98 -21.91 19.82 -27.17
N HIS A 99 -20.60 19.94 -27.42
CA HIS A 99 -19.97 21.25 -27.60
C HIS A 99 -20.46 21.98 -28.87
N GLU A 100 -20.73 21.26 -29.97
CA GLU A 100 -21.34 21.84 -31.18
C GLU A 100 -22.70 22.47 -30.87
N TYR A 101 -23.57 21.74 -30.18
CA TYR A 101 -24.90 22.23 -29.83
C TYR A 101 -24.89 23.30 -28.74
N ALA A 102 -23.98 23.22 -27.76
CA ALA A 102 -23.81 24.26 -26.75
C ALA A 102 -23.47 25.61 -27.41
N LYS A 103 -22.58 25.63 -28.41
CA LYS A 103 -22.28 26.86 -29.17
C LYS A 103 -23.50 27.45 -29.87
N LEU A 104 -24.48 26.62 -30.25
CA LEU A 104 -25.69 27.06 -30.94
C LEU A 104 -26.79 27.53 -29.97
N TYR A 105 -27.00 26.80 -28.88
CA TYR A 105 -28.19 26.93 -28.03
C TYR A 105 -27.92 27.53 -26.64
N HIS A 106 -26.67 27.80 -26.26
CA HIS A 106 -26.37 28.40 -24.95
C HIS A 106 -27.11 29.74 -24.78
N PRO A 107 -27.77 30.00 -23.63
CA PRO A 107 -28.54 31.23 -23.43
C PRO A 107 -27.71 32.50 -23.65
N ASP A 108 -26.42 32.50 -23.28
CA ASP A 108 -25.55 33.67 -23.42
C ASP A 108 -25.10 33.93 -24.87
N ILE A 109 -24.92 32.88 -25.68
CA ILE A 109 -24.39 32.99 -27.05
C ILE A 109 -25.53 33.14 -28.06
N SER A 110 -26.65 32.47 -27.78
CA SER A 110 -27.75 32.30 -28.73
C SER A 110 -28.58 33.56 -29.01
N GLN A 111 -28.35 34.65 -28.27
CA GLN A 111 -28.99 35.96 -28.50
C GLN A 111 -28.59 36.54 -29.87
N ASN A 112 -27.33 36.37 -30.27
CA ASN A 112 -26.78 36.92 -31.51
C ASN A 112 -26.85 35.94 -32.69
N VAL A 113 -27.17 34.66 -32.44
CA VAL A 113 -27.20 33.61 -33.48
C VAL A 113 -28.60 33.45 -34.06
N ARG A 114 -28.76 33.69 -35.36
CA ARG A 114 -30.03 33.46 -36.09
C ARG A 114 -30.07 32.02 -36.58
N ILE A 115 -30.95 31.20 -36.00
CA ILE A 115 -31.10 29.78 -36.33
C ILE A 115 -32.38 29.58 -37.13
N ILE A 116 -32.25 29.01 -38.33
CA ILE A 116 -33.39 28.68 -39.20
C ILE A 116 -33.79 27.21 -38.96
N ARG A 117 -35.08 26.99 -38.72
CA ARG A 117 -35.68 25.64 -38.63
C ARG A 117 -35.51 24.90 -39.96
N SER A 118 -35.29 23.59 -39.91
CA SER A 118 -35.20 22.76 -41.11
C SER A 118 -36.43 22.92 -42.04
N PRO A 119 -36.27 22.79 -43.37
CA PRO A 119 -37.32 23.13 -44.34
C PRO A 119 -38.60 22.27 -44.27
N ILE A 120 -38.58 21.15 -43.52
CA ILE A 120 -39.66 20.16 -43.53
C ILE A 120 -40.88 20.59 -42.69
N LYS A 121 -40.71 21.45 -41.67
CA LYS A 121 -41.81 21.97 -40.82
C LYS A 121 -42.31 23.37 -41.20
N GLN A 122 -42.02 23.86 -42.40
CA GLN A 122 -42.49 25.18 -42.86
C GLN A 122 -44.03 25.31 -42.95
N LYS A 123 -44.79 24.21 -42.94
CA LYS A 123 -46.23 24.21 -43.19
C LYS A 123 -47.15 24.57 -42.02
N GLN A 124 -46.66 24.77 -40.79
CA GLN A 124 -47.56 24.80 -39.61
C GLN A 124 -47.36 25.98 -38.63
N LEU A 125 -46.26 26.74 -38.68
CA LEU A 125 -46.07 27.86 -37.74
C LEU A 125 -45.26 28.98 -38.39
N GLY A 126 -45.88 30.15 -38.57
CA GLY A 126 -45.40 31.29 -39.33
C GLY A 126 -44.15 32.00 -38.78
N GLY A 127 -43.01 31.32 -38.78
CA GLY A 127 -41.70 31.89 -38.47
C GLY A 127 -40.59 30.86 -38.73
N SER A 128 -39.75 31.13 -39.73
CA SER A 128 -38.57 30.30 -40.06
C SER A 128 -37.47 30.37 -38.98
N LEU A 129 -37.51 31.43 -38.15
CA LEU A 129 -36.52 31.73 -37.11
C LEU A 129 -36.91 31.09 -35.77
N LEU A 130 -35.92 30.49 -35.12
CA LEU A 130 -36.06 29.90 -33.79
C LEU A 130 -36.19 30.99 -32.70
N SER A 131 -37.28 30.95 -31.92
CA SER A 131 -37.46 31.86 -30.77
C SER A 131 -36.43 31.61 -29.68
N PHE A 132 -36.13 32.63 -28.87
CA PHE A 132 -35.19 32.53 -27.74
C PHE A 132 -35.61 31.44 -26.74
N ASP A 133 -36.90 31.41 -26.36
CA ASP A 133 -37.42 30.41 -25.42
C ASP A 133 -37.26 28.97 -25.93
N GLU A 134 -37.38 28.77 -27.24
CA GLU A 134 -37.17 27.46 -27.86
C GLU A 134 -35.69 27.06 -27.85
N LYS A 135 -34.76 28.01 -28.04
CA LYS A 135 -33.31 27.75 -27.90
C LYS A 135 -32.98 27.29 -26.48
N VAL A 136 -33.54 27.98 -25.48
CA VAL A 136 -33.38 27.62 -24.06
C VAL A 136 -33.96 26.24 -23.78
N LEU A 137 -35.14 25.92 -24.32
CA LEU A 137 -35.75 24.60 -24.18
C LEU A 137 -34.86 23.50 -24.77
N ARG A 138 -34.35 23.70 -25.99
CA ARG A 138 -33.44 22.75 -26.65
C ARG A 138 -32.14 22.57 -25.89
N PHE A 139 -31.61 23.64 -25.30
CA PHE A 139 -30.43 23.56 -24.43
C PHE A 139 -30.68 22.71 -23.18
N LYS A 140 -31.85 22.84 -22.55
CA LYS A 140 -32.26 22.00 -21.41
C LYS A 140 -32.36 20.52 -21.81
N ILE A 141 -33.04 20.23 -22.93
CA ILE A 141 -33.20 18.89 -23.49
C ILE A 141 -31.83 18.26 -23.76
N MET A 142 -30.93 18.99 -24.42
CA MET A 142 -29.57 18.55 -24.73
C MET A 142 -28.77 18.25 -23.46
N THR A 143 -28.83 19.13 -22.46
CA THR A 143 -28.08 18.97 -21.21
C THR A 143 -28.53 17.70 -20.47
N GLN A 144 -29.84 17.49 -20.34
CA GLN A 144 -30.38 16.27 -19.74
C GLN A 144 -29.97 15.01 -20.53
N ALA A 145 -30.01 15.07 -21.86
CA ALA A 145 -29.59 13.95 -22.70
C ALA A 145 -28.11 13.63 -22.50
N TYR A 146 -27.26 14.66 -22.38
CA TYR A 146 -25.83 14.49 -22.12
C TYR A 146 -25.56 13.84 -20.76
N GLU A 147 -26.25 14.28 -19.71
CA GLU A 147 -26.13 13.68 -18.37
C GLU A 147 -26.45 12.19 -18.36
N ILE A 148 -27.51 11.77 -19.06
CA ILE A 148 -27.88 10.35 -19.17
C ILE A 148 -26.83 9.55 -19.94
N LEU A 149 -26.36 10.07 -21.09
CA LEU A 149 -25.45 9.33 -21.97
C LEU A 149 -23.98 9.36 -21.52
N SER A 150 -23.58 10.34 -20.70
CA SER A 150 -22.20 10.52 -20.24
C SER A 150 -21.73 9.42 -19.28
N ASP A 151 -22.61 9.01 -18.37
CA ASP A 151 -22.36 7.93 -17.42
C ASP A 151 -22.92 6.61 -17.95
N THR A 152 -22.09 5.57 -17.90
CA THR A 152 -22.46 4.21 -18.29
C THR A 152 -23.56 3.63 -17.40
N GLY A 153 -23.59 4.00 -16.11
CA GLY A 153 -24.61 3.54 -15.17
C GLY A 153 -25.98 4.13 -15.49
N ARG A 154 -26.07 5.47 -15.61
CA ARG A 154 -27.29 6.18 -15.99
C ARG A 154 -27.81 5.77 -17.37
N ARG A 155 -26.91 5.59 -18.34
CA ARG A 155 -27.25 5.09 -19.68
C ARG A 155 -27.89 3.70 -19.62
N ASN A 156 -27.26 2.76 -18.92
CA ASN A 156 -27.79 1.39 -18.81
C ASN A 156 -29.17 1.38 -18.13
N LEU A 157 -29.36 2.21 -17.10
CA LEU A 157 -30.66 2.37 -16.46
C LEU A 157 -31.73 2.88 -17.45
N TYR A 158 -31.39 3.91 -18.25
CA TYR A 158 -32.27 4.42 -19.28
C TYR A 158 -32.59 3.35 -20.34
N ASP A 159 -31.60 2.58 -20.79
CA ASP A 159 -31.81 1.52 -21.77
C ASP A 159 -32.75 0.41 -21.25
N LEU A 160 -32.67 0.09 -19.95
CA LEU A 160 -33.50 -0.93 -19.30
C LEU A 160 -34.92 -0.45 -18.95
N THR A 161 -35.03 0.74 -18.37
CA THR A 161 -36.30 1.22 -17.77
C THR A 161 -36.98 2.30 -18.58
N LYS A 162 -36.26 2.93 -19.52
CA LYS A 162 -36.66 4.17 -20.23
C LYS A 162 -37.12 5.29 -19.28
N SER A 163 -36.77 5.17 -17.99
CA SER A 163 -37.10 6.13 -16.94
C SER A 163 -36.06 7.26 -16.90
N ASN A 164 -36.34 8.35 -16.19
CA ASN A 164 -35.49 9.55 -16.08
C ASN A 164 -35.33 10.43 -17.33
N TRP A 165 -36.14 10.21 -18.37
CA TRP A 165 -36.23 11.11 -19.52
C TRP A 165 -37.52 11.92 -19.48
N ALA A 166 -37.42 13.21 -19.19
CA ALA A 166 -38.58 14.09 -18.98
C ALA A 166 -39.33 14.39 -20.29
N TYR A 167 -38.65 14.26 -21.43
CA TYR A 167 -39.15 14.61 -22.77
C TYR A 167 -39.50 13.35 -23.59
N GLY A 168 -39.71 12.21 -22.94
CA GLY A 168 -40.14 10.96 -23.58
C GLY A 168 -41.66 10.88 -23.69
N PRO A 169 -42.19 9.93 -24.49
CA PRO A 169 -43.61 9.62 -24.44
C PRO A 169 -43.96 9.27 -22.99
N GLN A 170 -44.84 10.05 -22.38
CA GLN A 170 -45.38 9.81 -21.05
C GLN A 170 -46.13 8.48 -21.09
N SER A 171 -45.41 7.39 -20.85
CA SER A 171 -46.00 6.09 -20.57
C SER A 171 -46.89 6.30 -19.35
N SER A 172 -48.19 6.14 -19.53
CA SER A 172 -49.23 6.18 -18.51
C SER A 172 -49.12 5.06 -17.47
N SER A 173 -47.91 4.71 -17.05
CA SER A 173 -47.67 3.94 -15.81
C SER A 173 -47.58 4.92 -14.65
N THR A 174 -48.70 5.57 -14.36
CA THR A 174 -48.97 6.30 -13.13
C THR A 174 -48.98 5.29 -11.98
N TYR A 175 -47.82 4.90 -11.42
CA TYR A 175 -47.63 4.32 -10.07
C TYR A 175 -46.13 4.09 -9.71
N ALA A 176 -45.21 4.93 -10.18
CA ALA A 176 -43.82 4.90 -9.73
C ALA A 176 -43.34 6.29 -9.28
N SER A 177 -44.15 6.98 -8.48
CA SER A 177 -43.68 8.11 -7.70
C SER A 177 -43.30 7.59 -6.32
N SER A 178 -42.05 7.16 -6.17
CA SER A 178 -41.26 7.19 -4.93
C SER A 178 -39.91 6.48 -5.15
N HIS A 179 -38.84 7.27 -5.31
CA HIS A 179 -37.45 6.91 -5.00
C HIS A 179 -36.79 5.69 -5.70
N ALA A 180 -36.73 5.67 -7.04
CA ALA A 180 -35.76 4.84 -7.75
C ALA A 180 -34.48 5.64 -8.05
N TYR A 181 -33.73 6.03 -7.01
CA TYR A 181 -32.35 6.48 -7.21
C TYR A 181 -31.48 5.26 -7.55
N PRO A 182 -30.67 5.29 -8.62
CA PRO A 182 -29.85 4.16 -9.00
C PRO A 182 -28.83 3.88 -7.91
N SER A 183 -28.76 2.61 -7.54
CA SER A 183 -27.77 1.95 -6.68
C SER A 183 -26.38 2.60 -6.79
N SER A 184 -26.13 3.58 -5.92
CA SER A 184 -24.80 4.01 -5.51
C SER A 184 -24.68 3.59 -4.05
N HIS A 185 -23.71 2.73 -3.79
CA HIS A 185 -23.50 2.05 -2.52
C HIS A 185 -23.50 3.07 -1.36
N GLY A 186 -24.57 3.10 -0.56
CA GLY A 186 -24.64 3.92 0.66
C GLY A 186 -26.03 4.42 1.08
N TYR A 187 -26.98 4.58 0.15
CA TYR A 187 -28.28 5.21 0.44
C TYR A 187 -29.47 4.24 0.58
N GLN A 188 -29.22 2.93 0.59
CA GLN A 188 -30.29 1.92 0.58
C GLN A 188 -30.76 1.45 1.95
N THR A 189 -30.16 1.91 3.04
CA THR A 189 -30.70 1.63 4.37
C THR A 189 -31.69 2.73 4.71
N ASN A 190 -32.96 2.36 4.92
CA ASN A 190 -34.01 3.26 5.39
C ASN A 190 -33.53 4.13 6.59
N SER A 191 -32.63 3.56 7.42
CA SER A 191 -31.99 4.24 8.55
C SER A 191 -31.17 5.48 8.17
N THR A 192 -30.47 5.49 7.03
CA THR A 192 -29.64 6.63 6.63
C THR A 192 -30.51 7.79 6.19
N TYR A 193 -31.62 7.52 5.51
CA TYR A 193 -32.58 8.55 5.11
C TYR A 193 -33.36 9.09 6.31
N GLU A 194 -33.80 8.21 7.22
CA GLU A 194 -34.46 8.60 8.47
C GLU A 194 -33.54 9.45 9.37
N TYR A 195 -32.23 9.15 9.40
CA TYR A 195 -31.24 9.94 10.15
C TYR A 195 -31.12 11.38 9.66
N TRP A 196 -31.05 11.60 8.35
CA TRP A 196 -30.94 12.97 7.78
C TRP A 196 -32.25 13.76 7.85
N ASN A 197 -33.39 13.08 8.02
CA ASN A 197 -34.71 13.69 8.18
C ASN A 197 -35.12 13.87 9.65
N ALA A 198 -34.37 13.33 10.62
CA ALA A 198 -34.62 13.56 12.04
C ALA A 198 -34.31 15.02 12.38
N GLY A 199 -35.36 15.84 12.48
CA GLY A 199 -35.25 17.28 12.80
C GLY A 199 -35.07 17.52 14.30
N THR A 200 -35.35 16.49 15.10
CA THR A 200 -35.41 16.59 16.56
C THR A 200 -34.56 15.50 17.22
N TRP A 201 -33.91 15.83 18.33
CA TRP A 201 -33.11 14.87 19.10
C TRP A 201 -33.92 13.68 19.63
N GLU A 202 -35.23 13.83 19.79
CA GLU A 202 -36.16 12.77 20.19
C GLU A 202 -36.34 11.71 19.09
N GLU A 203 -36.51 12.14 17.84
CA GLU A 203 -36.59 11.26 16.67
C GLU A 203 -35.28 10.47 16.45
N MET A 204 -34.13 11.12 16.68
CA MET A 204 -32.82 10.47 16.62
C MET A 204 -32.69 9.34 17.67
N ASN A 205 -33.25 9.54 18.86
CA ASN A 205 -33.20 8.55 19.93
C ASN A 205 -34.10 7.34 19.61
N ASP A 206 -35.25 7.57 18.99
CA ASP A 206 -36.17 6.51 18.61
C ASP A 206 -35.65 5.68 17.43
N LEU A 207 -34.94 6.31 16.48
CA LEU A 207 -34.20 5.58 15.44
C LEU A 207 -33.13 4.67 16.05
N ASN A 208 -32.40 5.16 17.05
CA ASN A 208 -31.35 4.38 17.72
C ASN A 208 -31.91 3.18 18.51
N LYS A 209 -33.10 3.32 19.09
CA LYS A 209 -33.81 2.19 19.72
C LYS A 209 -34.27 1.17 18.68
N GLY A 210 -34.81 1.65 17.55
CA GLY A 210 -35.26 0.80 16.45
C GLY A 210 -34.11 0.02 15.77
N THR A 211 -32.92 0.59 15.66
CA THR A 211 -31.71 -0.12 15.20
C THR A 211 -31.22 -1.14 16.22
N GLN A 212 -31.27 -0.82 17.52
CA GLN A 212 -30.89 -1.77 18.58
C GLN A 212 -31.76 -3.04 18.61
N GLU A 213 -33.06 -2.91 18.31
CA GLU A 213 -33.96 -4.06 18.25
C GLU A 213 -33.75 -4.93 17.00
N ARG A 214 -33.25 -4.34 15.90
CA ARG A 214 -33.00 -5.02 14.62
C ARG A 214 -31.64 -5.72 14.56
N GLU A 215 -30.63 -5.23 15.29
CA GLU A 215 -29.30 -5.82 15.35
C GLU A 215 -29.06 -6.57 16.66
N LYS A 216 -29.91 -7.56 16.96
CA LYS A 216 -29.50 -8.59 17.92
C LYS A 216 -28.42 -9.41 17.25
N LEU A 217 -27.16 -9.06 17.50
CA LEU A 217 -26.01 -9.82 17.05
C LEU A 217 -26.24 -11.28 17.41
N ASP A 218 -26.32 -12.13 16.38
CA ASP A 218 -26.53 -13.56 16.57
C ASP A 218 -25.41 -14.08 17.48
N PRO A 219 -25.73 -14.74 18.62
CA PRO A 219 -24.73 -15.28 19.52
C PRO A 219 -23.67 -16.14 18.81
N TRP A 220 -24.06 -16.79 17.71
CA TRP A 220 -23.15 -17.56 16.88
C TRP A 220 -22.11 -16.70 16.13
N THR A 221 -22.51 -15.50 15.68
CA THR A 221 -21.60 -14.56 15.02
C THR A 221 -20.53 -14.06 15.98
N VAL A 222 -20.93 -13.74 17.21
CA VAL A 222 -20.01 -13.32 18.28
C VAL A 222 -19.05 -14.46 18.64
N PHE A 223 -19.55 -15.69 18.71
CA PHE A 223 -18.73 -16.87 18.93
C PHE A 223 -17.68 -17.08 17.82
N LEU A 224 -18.07 -16.93 16.55
CA LEU A 224 -17.14 -17.02 15.41
C LEU A 224 -16.07 -15.91 15.45
N TRP A 225 -16.45 -14.70 15.84
CA TRP A 225 -15.49 -13.61 16.03
C TRP A 225 -14.50 -13.89 17.16
N LEU A 226 -14.97 -14.43 18.29
CA LEU A 226 -14.10 -14.84 19.39
C LEU A 226 -13.16 -15.98 18.98
N CYS A 227 -13.67 -17.00 18.28
CA CYS A 227 -12.84 -18.07 17.74
C CYS A 227 -11.80 -17.53 16.75
N GLY A 228 -12.19 -16.61 15.86
CA GLY A 228 -11.26 -15.95 14.94
C GLY A 228 -10.16 -15.19 15.67
N LEU A 229 -10.50 -14.45 16.73
CA LEU A 229 -9.54 -13.72 17.55
C LEU A 229 -8.56 -14.68 18.25
N VAL A 230 -9.04 -15.79 18.82
CA VAL A 230 -8.19 -16.82 19.45
C VAL A 230 -7.24 -17.44 18.42
N VAL A 231 -7.72 -17.76 17.22
CA VAL A 231 -6.86 -18.28 16.14
C VAL A 231 -5.79 -17.26 15.74
N CYS A 232 -6.12 -15.96 15.68
CA CYS A 232 -5.13 -14.92 15.41
C CYS A 232 -4.08 -14.78 16.53
N LEU A 233 -4.48 -14.92 17.79
CA LEU A 233 -3.55 -14.91 18.92
C LEU A 233 -2.61 -16.13 18.88
N GLU A 234 -3.16 -17.31 18.64
CA GLU A 234 -2.37 -18.55 18.50
C GLU A 234 -1.44 -18.48 17.28
N ALA A 235 -1.90 -17.96 16.15
CA ALA A 235 -1.07 -17.76 14.96
C ALA A 235 0.11 -16.81 15.24
N THR A 236 -0.12 -15.75 16.02
CA THR A 236 0.95 -14.82 16.43
C THR A 236 1.95 -15.51 17.34
N ALA A 237 1.49 -16.28 18.33
CA ALA A 237 2.36 -17.05 19.21
C ALA A 237 3.20 -18.10 18.44
N LEU A 238 2.62 -18.75 17.44
CA LEU A 238 3.32 -19.67 16.54
C LEU A 238 4.38 -18.94 15.70
N LEU A 239 4.06 -17.76 15.17
CA LEU A 239 5.01 -16.97 14.39
C LEU A 239 6.22 -16.53 15.24
N THR A 240 6.00 -16.06 16.46
CA THR A 240 7.08 -15.71 17.40
C THR A 240 7.94 -16.93 17.76
N ARG A 241 7.34 -18.11 17.91
CA ARG A 241 8.10 -19.36 18.14
C ARG A 241 8.98 -19.72 16.94
N ILE A 242 8.47 -19.55 15.73
CA ILE A 242 9.23 -19.79 14.49
C ILE A 242 10.39 -18.79 14.38
N GLU A 243 10.16 -17.52 14.65
CA GLU A 243 11.20 -16.49 14.66
C GLU A 243 12.31 -16.78 15.67
N ASN A 244 11.94 -17.12 16.91
CA ASN A 244 12.90 -17.51 17.94
C ASN A 244 13.70 -18.75 17.53
N SER A 245 13.07 -19.72 16.87
CA SER A 245 13.76 -20.90 16.36
C SER A 245 14.77 -20.54 15.27
N LEU A 246 14.39 -19.70 14.32
CA LEU A 246 15.27 -19.30 13.22
C LEU A 246 16.45 -18.45 13.69
N THR A 247 16.17 -17.46 14.53
CA THR A 247 17.21 -16.60 15.11
C THR A 247 18.17 -17.41 15.96
N SER A 248 17.68 -18.33 16.81
CA SER A 248 18.55 -19.20 17.61
C SER A 248 19.55 -20.00 16.77
N GLN A 249 19.14 -20.49 15.59
CA GLN A 249 20.02 -21.23 14.70
C GLN A 249 21.11 -20.32 14.10
N GLN A 250 20.76 -19.09 13.70
CA GLN A 250 21.74 -18.13 13.21
C GLN A 250 22.76 -17.77 14.30
N TYR A 251 22.31 -17.53 15.53
CA TYR A 251 23.19 -17.29 16.67
C TYR A 251 24.18 -18.45 16.89
N THR A 252 23.72 -19.71 16.83
CA THR A 252 24.64 -20.86 16.99
C THR A 252 25.68 -20.95 15.87
N HIS A 253 25.32 -20.58 14.64
CA HIS A 253 26.25 -20.63 13.52
C HIS A 253 27.33 -19.56 13.66
N GLU A 254 26.93 -18.32 13.96
CA GLU A 254 27.85 -17.22 14.20
C GLU A 254 28.78 -17.50 15.39
N GLU A 255 28.28 -18.12 16.47
CA GLU A 255 29.11 -18.53 17.61
C GLU A 255 30.15 -19.57 17.20
N THR A 256 29.78 -20.57 16.40
CA THR A 256 30.73 -21.58 15.92
C THR A 256 31.78 -21.03 14.96
N GLU A 257 31.39 -20.10 14.07
CA GLU A 257 32.34 -19.43 13.17
C GLU A 257 33.30 -18.53 13.95
N PHE A 258 32.78 -17.81 14.94
CA PHE A 258 33.57 -17.00 15.84
C PHE A 258 34.56 -17.84 16.64
N ASP A 259 34.11 -18.94 17.26
CA ASP A 259 34.97 -19.86 18.01
C ASP A 259 36.06 -20.49 17.13
N LEU A 260 35.73 -20.83 15.89
CA LEU A 260 36.67 -21.38 14.92
C LEU A 260 37.71 -20.33 14.50
N ALA A 261 37.29 -19.11 14.16
CA ALA A 261 38.18 -17.99 13.86
C ALA A 261 39.09 -17.65 15.06
N GLN A 262 38.53 -17.70 16.25
CA GLN A 262 39.24 -17.47 17.50
C GLN A 262 40.24 -18.61 17.77
N SER A 263 39.91 -19.86 17.44
CA SER A 263 40.83 -21.00 17.55
C SER A 263 42.06 -20.85 16.63
N TYR A 264 41.86 -20.36 15.39
CA TYR A 264 42.96 -20.11 14.46
C TYR A 264 43.90 -19.01 14.94
N SER A 265 43.37 -17.99 15.62
CA SER A 265 44.16 -16.95 16.27
C SER A 265 44.62 -17.33 17.69
N ASN A 266 44.48 -18.61 18.10
CA ASN A 266 44.78 -19.12 19.44
C ASN A 266 44.19 -18.25 20.57
N TYR A 267 42.99 -17.74 20.34
CA TYR A 267 42.26 -16.81 21.21
C TYR A 267 42.97 -15.47 21.46
N GLY A 268 43.86 -15.05 20.55
CA GLY A 268 44.70 -13.86 20.72
C GLY A 268 45.85 -14.08 21.71
N LEU A 269 46.23 -15.34 21.96
CA LEU A 269 47.40 -15.69 22.75
C LEU A 269 48.58 -16.05 21.87
N ASP A 270 49.73 -15.54 22.28
CA ASP A 270 51.00 -15.73 21.60
C ASP A 270 51.40 -17.23 21.56
N SER A 271 52.02 -17.65 20.46
CA SER A 271 52.48 -19.04 20.25
C SER A 271 53.84 -19.31 20.90
N ASP A 272 54.45 -18.30 21.51
CA ASP A 272 55.72 -18.40 22.19
C ASP A 272 55.71 -19.43 23.34
N LYS A 273 56.84 -20.12 23.50
CA LYS A 273 57.04 -21.19 24.48
C LYS A 273 56.77 -20.71 25.91
N PHE A 274 57.23 -19.51 26.26
CA PHE A 274 57.07 -18.95 27.60
C PHE A 274 55.64 -18.46 27.84
N SER A 275 54.99 -17.90 26.83
CA SER A 275 53.56 -17.55 26.87
C SER A 275 52.67 -18.79 27.08
N ARG A 276 52.99 -19.91 26.43
CA ARG A 276 52.31 -21.20 26.67
C ARG A 276 52.53 -21.73 28.08
N LEU A 277 53.76 -21.61 28.62
CA LEU A 277 54.08 -22.03 29.98
C LEU A 277 53.32 -21.20 31.03
N ARG A 278 53.26 -19.88 30.87
CA ARG A 278 52.45 -18.99 31.72
C ARG A 278 50.98 -19.41 31.73
N ARG A 279 50.41 -19.70 30.55
CA ARG A 279 49.02 -20.19 30.42
C ARG A 279 48.79 -21.50 31.17
N PHE A 280 49.71 -22.45 31.04
CA PHE A 280 49.61 -23.74 31.73
C PHE A 280 49.68 -23.59 33.25
N LEU A 281 50.64 -22.80 33.75
CA LEU A 281 50.79 -22.53 35.17
C LEU A 281 49.55 -21.84 35.72
N TRP A 282 49.02 -20.86 34.98
CA TRP A 282 47.78 -20.16 35.35
C TRP A 282 46.57 -21.11 35.38
N PHE A 283 46.39 -21.97 34.38
CA PHE A 283 45.28 -22.93 34.35
C PHE A 283 45.38 -23.93 35.52
N ARG A 284 46.60 -24.39 35.83
CA ARG A 284 46.88 -25.26 36.97
C ARG A 284 46.54 -24.59 38.31
N THR A 285 46.99 -23.35 38.53
CA THR A 285 46.74 -22.64 39.79
C THR A 285 45.27 -22.27 39.94
N TYR A 286 44.63 -21.84 38.86
CA TYR A 286 43.19 -21.53 38.84
C TYR A 286 42.32 -22.76 39.16
N GLY A 287 42.75 -23.96 38.73
CA GLY A 287 42.05 -25.21 39.08
C GLY A 287 42.24 -25.65 40.54
N LEU A 288 43.35 -25.25 41.18
CA LEU A 288 43.73 -25.71 42.52
C LEU A 288 43.28 -24.75 43.63
N TYR A 289 43.30 -23.45 43.38
CA TYR A 289 42.96 -22.41 44.34
C TYR A 289 41.70 -21.65 43.89
N ARG A 290 40.83 -21.32 44.85
CA ARG A 290 39.63 -20.50 44.61
C ARG A 290 39.65 -19.15 45.30
N ALA A 291 40.45 -18.99 46.35
CA ALA A 291 40.59 -17.73 47.08
C ALA A 291 41.56 -16.80 46.35
N LYS A 292 41.17 -15.54 46.16
CA LYS A 292 41.93 -14.56 45.37
C LYS A 292 43.37 -14.38 45.87
N ASP A 293 43.55 -14.30 47.18
CA ASP A 293 44.86 -14.04 47.79
C ASP A 293 45.85 -15.19 47.54
N ASP A 294 45.34 -16.43 47.46
CA ASP A 294 46.15 -17.60 47.11
C ASP A 294 46.51 -17.63 45.62
N LEU A 295 45.59 -17.18 44.74
CA LEU A 295 45.88 -17.04 43.31
C LEU A 295 46.96 -16.00 43.06
N ASP A 296 46.90 -14.85 43.73
CA ASP A 296 47.84 -13.74 43.54
C ASP A 296 49.25 -14.14 44.02
N ARG A 297 49.36 -14.82 45.18
CA ARG A 297 50.63 -15.36 45.70
C ARG A 297 51.26 -16.38 44.75
N GLU A 298 50.48 -17.29 44.20
CA GLU A 298 50.99 -18.31 43.28
C GLU A 298 51.29 -17.74 41.90
N ALA A 299 50.58 -16.70 41.46
CA ALA A 299 50.90 -15.97 40.24
C ALA A 299 52.28 -15.31 40.33
N GLU A 300 52.62 -14.68 41.46
CA GLU A 300 53.93 -14.09 41.69
C GLU A 300 55.06 -15.13 41.64
N LYS A 301 54.89 -16.27 42.32
CA LYS A 301 55.84 -17.39 42.27
C LYS A 301 56.02 -17.94 40.85
N ASN A 302 54.91 -18.09 40.12
CA ASN A 302 54.94 -18.59 38.75
C ASN A 302 55.67 -17.65 37.79
N GLU A 303 55.50 -16.33 37.93
CA GLU A 303 56.25 -15.36 37.12
C GLU A 303 57.75 -15.38 37.46
N GLY A 304 58.12 -15.57 38.73
CA GLY A 304 59.51 -15.79 39.13
C GLY A 304 60.14 -16.99 38.41
N LEU A 305 59.48 -18.14 38.45
CA LEU A 305 59.93 -19.36 37.76
C LEU A 305 60.08 -19.16 36.24
N VAL A 306 59.14 -18.45 35.61
CA VAL A 306 59.21 -18.17 34.17
C VAL A 306 60.40 -17.25 33.84
N GLN A 307 60.65 -16.23 34.65
CA GLN A 307 61.80 -15.33 34.46
C GLN A 307 63.13 -16.06 34.63
N ASP A 308 63.25 -16.94 35.61
CA ASP A 308 64.45 -17.74 35.84
C ASP A 308 64.71 -18.70 34.67
N LEU A 309 63.66 -19.32 34.14
CA LEU A 309 63.76 -20.14 32.94
C LEU A 309 64.19 -19.33 31.72
N ILE A 310 63.63 -18.13 31.52
CA ILE A 310 64.03 -17.24 30.41
C ILE A 310 65.52 -16.91 30.49
N LYS A 311 66.00 -16.50 31.68
CA LYS A 311 67.43 -16.21 31.92
C LYS A 311 68.31 -17.43 31.64
N ALA A 312 67.92 -18.60 32.15
CA ALA A 312 68.68 -19.84 31.96
C ALA A 312 68.75 -20.28 30.49
N THR A 313 67.68 -20.10 29.69
CA THR A 313 67.75 -20.31 28.23
C THR A 313 68.67 -19.30 27.54
N ALA A 314 68.58 -18.02 27.90
CA ALA A 314 69.44 -16.99 27.31
C ALA A 314 70.93 -17.25 27.59
N GLU A 315 71.28 -17.71 28.79
CA GLU A 315 72.64 -18.10 29.16
C GLU A 315 73.13 -19.32 28.36
N LYS A 316 72.28 -20.33 28.15
CA LYS A 316 72.60 -21.50 27.32
C LYS A 316 72.85 -21.12 25.87
N ASP A 317 72.01 -20.25 25.30
CA ASP A 317 72.14 -19.81 23.91
C ASP A 317 73.43 -18.98 23.72
N ASN A 318 73.75 -18.10 24.67
CA ASN A 318 75.01 -17.34 24.68
C ASN A 318 76.25 -18.23 24.85
N GLY A 319 76.18 -19.27 25.68
CA GLY A 319 77.25 -20.26 25.85
C GLY A 319 77.48 -21.12 24.60
N ALA A 320 76.40 -21.53 23.93
CA ALA A 320 76.46 -22.29 22.68
C ALA A 320 77.10 -21.48 21.53
N CYS A 321 76.79 -20.19 21.41
CA CYS A 321 77.42 -19.29 20.44
C CYS A 321 78.92 -19.08 20.69
N LYS A 322 79.38 -19.07 21.94
CA LYS A 322 80.81 -18.97 22.27
C LYS A 322 81.57 -20.26 21.93
N PHE A 323 80.94 -21.42 22.14
CA PHE A 323 81.55 -22.72 21.83
C PHE A 323 81.65 -22.98 20.31
N SER A 324 80.72 -22.46 19.51
CA SER A 324 80.79 -22.56 18.05
C SER A 324 81.80 -21.58 17.41
N ALA A 325 82.09 -20.45 18.05
CA ALA A 325 83.12 -19.51 17.60
C ALA A 325 84.55 -19.99 17.89
N SER A 326 84.77 -20.78 18.94
CA SER A 326 86.10 -21.30 19.32
C SER A 326 86.56 -22.52 18.50
N LYS A 327 85.73 -23.03 17.57
CA LYS A 327 85.98 -24.24 16.76
C LYS A 327 86.31 -23.94 15.29
N LYS A 328 86.60 -22.68 14.95
CA LYS A 328 87.05 -22.25 13.62
C LYS A 328 88.52 -21.88 13.63
#